data_AF-A0AAP3A5M3-F1
#
_entry.id   AF-A0AAP3A5M3-F1
#
_cell.length_a   1.000
_cell.length_b   1.000
_cell.length_c   1.000
_cell.angle_alpha   90.00
_cell.angle_beta   90.00
_cell.angle_gamma   90.00
#
_symmetry.space_group_name_H-M   'P 1'
#
loop_
_entity.id
_entity.type
_entity.pdbx_description
1 polymer ?
#
loop_
_entity_poly.entity_id
_entity_poly.type
_entity_poly.pdbx_seq_one_letter_code
_entity_poly.pdbx_strand_id
1 'polypeptide(L)' 'LPNGDIVRQVLLGEKGVCEAVSSDALLIDMSTIHPLQTDALIRELQEKGISMRDAPVGRTSVNAIDGTLLILAGGT' A
#
# COMPACT_ATOMS: atom_id res chain seq x y z
N LEU A 1 -5.58 5.72 1.97
CA LEU A 1 -5.19 6.69 3.02
C LEU A 1 -4.80 8.01 2.35
N PRO A 2 -4.93 9.17 3.02
CA PRO A 2 -4.85 10.46 2.33
C PRO A 2 -3.42 10.96 2.02
N ASN A 3 -2.37 10.39 2.63
CA ASN A 3 -0.98 10.68 2.29
C ASN A 3 -0.03 9.51 2.70
N GLY A 4 1.22 9.57 2.24
CA GLY A 4 2.24 8.53 2.48
C GLY A 4 2.67 8.38 3.93
N ASP A 5 2.64 9.46 4.72
CA ASP A 5 3.05 9.40 6.14
C ASP A 5 2.07 8.54 6.96
N ILE A 6 0.77 8.66 6.66
CA ILE A 6 -0.26 7.84 7.30
C ILE A 6 -0.14 6.38 6.85
N VAL A 7 0.16 6.11 5.57
CA VAL A 7 0.42 4.74 5.09
C VAL A 7 1.59 4.13 5.86
N ARG A 8 2.70 4.87 5.99
CA ARG A 8 3.86 4.41 6.76
C ARG A 8 3.51 4.14 8.22
N GLN A 9 2.76 5.03 8.87
CA GLN A 9 2.35 4.83 10.26
C GLN A 9 1.45 3.60 10.44
N VAL A 10 0.52 3.35 9.52
CA VAL A 10 -0.37 2.16 9.58
C VAL A 10 0.43 0.87 9.40
N LEU A 11 1.45 0.88 8.55
CA LEU A 11 2.25 -0.31 8.28
C LEU A 11 3.32 -0.56 9.35
N LEU A 12 4.06 0.47 9.73
CA LEU A 12 5.31 0.38 10.50
C LEU A 12 5.27 1.10 11.84
N GLY A 13 4.18 1.81 12.16
CA GLY A 13 4.00 2.43 13.47
C GLY A 13 3.72 1.41 14.57
N GLU A 14 3.54 1.90 15.80
CA GLU A 14 3.19 1.06 16.94
C GLU A 14 1.86 0.33 16.69
N LYS A 15 1.83 -1.00 16.87
CA LYS A 15 0.69 -1.87 16.51
C LYS A 15 0.36 -1.80 15.02
N GLY A 16 1.38 -1.55 14.20
CA GLY A 16 1.27 -1.50 12.75
C GLY A 16 0.99 -2.88 12.16
N VAL A 17 0.46 -2.90 10.93
CA VAL A 17 0.10 -4.14 10.22
C VAL A 17 1.28 -5.11 10.15
N CYS A 18 2.50 -4.60 10.00
CA CYS A 18 3.70 -5.43 9.86
C CYS A 18 4.08 -6.19 11.15
N GLU A 19 3.51 -5.86 12.31
CA GLU A 19 3.73 -6.61 13.55
C GLU A 19 2.96 -7.94 13.59
N ALA A 20 1.88 -8.06 12.82
CA ALA A 20 0.97 -9.22 12.84
C ALA A 20 0.92 -9.98 11.51
N VAL A 21 1.42 -9.39 10.42
CA VAL A 21 1.34 -9.99 9.09
C VAL A 21 2.33 -11.14 8.92
N SER A 22 1.92 -12.20 8.24
CA SER A 22 2.84 -13.27 7.83
C SER A 22 3.89 -12.75 6.85
N SER A 23 5.10 -13.30 6.89
CA SER A 23 6.14 -13.07 5.88
C SER A 23 5.72 -13.49 4.47
N ASP A 24 4.76 -14.43 4.36
CA ASP A 24 4.24 -14.90 3.08
C ASP A 24 3.12 -14.01 2.51
N ALA A 25 2.72 -12.97 3.25
CA ALA A 25 1.65 -12.08 2.81
C ALA A 25 2.14 -11.06 1.78
N LEU A 26 1.22 -10.64 0.91
CA LEU A 26 1.41 -9.52 -0.01
C LEU A 26 0.61 -8.32 0.49
N LEU A 27 1.30 -7.26 0.88
CA LEU A 27 0.67 -5.98 1.15
C LEU A 27 0.36 -5.27 -0.16
N ILE A 28 -0.84 -4.72 -0.29
CA ILE A 28 -1.25 -3.91 -1.46
C ILE A 28 -1.71 -2.56 -0.94
N ASP A 29 -0.99 -1.50 -1.30
CA ASP A 29 -1.46 -0.14 -1.04
C ASP A 29 -2.26 0.38 -2.23
N MET A 30 -3.52 0.72 -1.99
CA MET A 30 -4.41 1.30 -2.98
C MET A 30 -4.56 2.83 -2.82
N SER A 31 -3.76 3.42 -1.93
CA SER A 31 -3.73 4.85 -1.69
C SER A 31 -3.03 5.58 -2.84
N THR A 32 -3.48 6.79 -3.15
CA THR A 32 -2.78 7.66 -4.08
C THR A 32 -1.75 8.48 -3.31
N ILE A 33 -0.52 7.97 -3.20
CA ILE A 33 0.59 8.64 -2.52
C ILE A 33 1.72 8.99 -3.49
N HIS A 34 2.72 9.74 -3.03
CA HIS A 34 3.84 10.12 -3.87
C HIS A 34 4.70 8.88 -4.22
N PRO A 35 5.05 8.63 -5.50
CA PRO A 35 5.80 7.44 -5.90
C PRO A 35 7.10 7.20 -5.12
N LEU A 36 7.86 8.27 -4.85
CA LEU A 36 9.09 8.17 -4.05
C LEU A 36 8.85 7.71 -2.60
N GLN A 37 7.69 8.00 -2.01
CA GLN A 37 7.36 7.52 -0.67
C GLN A 37 7.00 6.03 -0.72
N THR A 38 6.27 5.60 -1.74
CA THR A 38 6.00 4.19 -2.02
C THR A 38 7.29 3.39 -2.19
N ASP A 39 8.23 3.86 -3.02
CA ASP A 39 9.50 3.19 -3.27
C ASP A 39 10.34 3.04 -1.99
N ALA A 40 10.38 4.09 -1.15
CA ALA A 40 11.08 4.05 0.13
C ALA A 40 10.46 3.03 1.09
N LEU A 41 9.12 3.00 1.15
CA LEU A 41 8.37 2.07 1.99
C LEU A 41 8.54 0.61 1.55
N ILE A 42 8.50 0.34 0.24
CA ILE A 42 8.75 -1.00 -0.32
C ILE A 42 10.15 -1.49 0.10
N ARG A 43 11.18 -0.65 0.03
CA ARG A 43 12.54 -1.01 0.47
C ARG A 43 12.59 -1.33 1.96
N GLU A 44 11.99 -0.50 2.81
CA GLU A 44 11.95 -0.70 4.26
C GLU A 44 11.21 -2.00 4.65
N LEU A 45 10.17 -2.37 3.89
CA LEU A 45 9.43 -3.62 4.09
C LEU A 45 10.20 -4.84 3.57
N GLN A 46 10.91 -4.72 2.45
CA GLN A 46 11.76 -5.78 1.91
C GLN A 46 12.89 -6.15 2.88
N GLU A 47 13.49 -5.17 3.57
CA GLU A 47 14.47 -5.42 4.63
C GLU A 47 13.91 -6.25 5.80
N LYS A 48 12.59 -6.21 5.99
CA LYS A 48 11.85 -7.00 6.99
C LYS A 48 11.31 -8.33 6.44
N GLY A 49 11.60 -8.65 5.18
CA GLY A 49 11.08 -9.85 4.51
C GLY A 49 9.60 -9.76 4.13
N ILE A 50 9.03 -8.56 4.05
CA ILE A 50 7.62 -8.33 3.72
C ILE A 50 7.52 -7.80 2.29
N SER A 51 6.62 -8.39 1.50
CA SER A 51 6.35 -7.96 0.13
C SER A 51 5.23 -6.94 0.07
N MET A 52 5.41 -5.85 -0.70
CA MET A 52 4.41 -4.81 -0.92
C MET A 52 4.27 -4.48 -2.41
N ARG A 53 3.06 -4.15 -2.86
CA ARG A 53 2.75 -3.60 -4.19
C ARG A 53 1.97 -2.30 -4.08
N ASP A 54 2.20 -1.43 -5.05
CA ASP A 54 1.46 -0.21 -5.24
C ASP A 54 0.34 -0.45 -6.25
N ALA A 55 -0.89 -0.06 -5.91
CA ALA A 55 -2.04 -0.22 -6.77
C ALA A 55 -3.02 0.95 -6.63
N PRO A 56 -2.58 2.21 -6.85
CA PRO A 56 -3.46 3.37 -6.74
C PRO A 56 -4.69 3.21 -7.65
N VAL A 57 -5.83 3.63 -7.11
CA VAL A 57 -7.11 3.55 -7.81
C VAL A 57 -7.57 4.90 -8.30
N GLY A 58 -8.12 4.91 -9.52
CA GLY A 58 -8.84 6.04 -10.10
C GLY A 58 -10.34 5.78 -10.19
N ARG A 59 -11.08 6.83 -10.57
CA ARG A 59 -12.55 6.91 -10.66
C ARG A 59 -13.21 7.19 -9.30
N THR A 60 -14.55 7.11 -9.27
CA THR A 60 -15.37 7.56 -8.14
C THR A 60 -15.72 6.43 -7.18
N SER A 61 -16.23 6.77 -6.00
CA SER A 61 -16.81 5.80 -5.06
C SER A 61 -17.97 4.99 -5.65
N VAL A 62 -18.74 5.56 -6.57
CA VAL A 62 -19.80 4.83 -7.30
C VAL A 62 -19.17 3.70 -8.13
N ASN A 63 -18.06 3.98 -8.82
CA ASN A 63 -17.35 2.96 -9.59
C ASN A 63 -16.73 1.86 -8.72
N ALA A 64 -16.40 2.16 -7.45
CA ALA A 64 -15.98 1.15 -6.48
C ALA A 64 -17.11 0.17 -6.16
N ILE A 65 -18.32 0.69 -5.94
CA ILE A 65 -19.52 -0.12 -5.68
C ILE A 65 -19.84 -0.99 -6.90
N ASP A 66 -19.76 -0.41 -8.10
CA ASP A 66 -20.09 -1.10 -9.35
C ASP A 66 -18.97 -2.05 -9.83
N GLY A 67 -17.83 -2.13 -9.13
CA GLY A 67 -16.71 -2.99 -9.53
C GLY A 67 -16.00 -2.53 -10.82
N THR A 68 -16.07 -1.24 -11.14
CA THR A 68 -15.53 -0.64 -12.37
C THR A 68 -14.37 0.33 -12.12
N LEU A 69 -13.64 0.18 -11.00
CA LEU A 69 -12.46 1.00 -10.71
C LEU A 69 -11.37 0.83 -11.76
N LEU A 70 -10.61 1.90 -11.97
CA LEU A 70 -9.32 1.81 -12.66
C LEU A 70 -8.26 1.51 -11.61
N ILE A 71 -7.61 0.34 -11.71
CA ILE A 71 -6.53 -0.06 -10.81
C ILE A 71 -5.22 0.01 -11.59
N LEU A 72 -4.28 0.83 -11.12
CA LEU A 72 -2.95 0.98 -11.73
C LEU A 72 -1.94 0.23 -10.87
N ALA A 73 -1.77 -1.08 -11.13
CA ALA A 73 -0.88 -1.92 -10.33
C ALA A 73 0.57 -1.82 -10.81
N GLY A 74 1.48 -1.50 -9.89
CA GLY A 74 2.93 -1.41 -10.10
C GLY A 74 3.72 -2.00 -8.92
N GLY A 75 4.92 -2.49 -9.21
CA GLY A 75 5.84 -3.07 -8.23
C GLY A 75 6.46 -4.37 -8.73
N THR A 76 7.52 -4.82 -8.07
CA THR A 76 8.33 -6.01 -8.43
C THR A 76 8.34 -7.06 -7.36
#